data_AF-A0A9E0DNB4-F1
#
_entry.id   AF-A0A9E0DNB4-F1
#
_cell.length_a   1.000
_cell.length_b   1.000
_cell.length_c   1.000
_cell.angle_alpha   90.00
_cell.angle_beta   90.00
_cell.angle_gamma   90.00
#
_symmetry.space_group_name_H-M   'P 1'
#
loop_
_entity.id
_entity.type
_entity.pdbx_description
1 polymer ?
#
loop_
_entity_poly.entity_id
_entity_poly.type
_entity_poly.pdbx_seq_one_letter_code
_entity_poly.pdbx_strand_id
1 'polypeptide(L)'
;MRLNSFRPAKKAKDSTNSPKEVPWPGDGVDGFIAAVSRMAAQVPPGSAGQRSFILEASDAFAFIRLQDMGHPLRFLKQMAGKPPQQFGPDGFRADVVDDQNPARHYMAFVFLGFWLPKWLAVMGLWLWEVAGSVRYGYWASKDMQMGYIGIRHGRAVRNSGPTVLPGLIAAELAAPSEKENEKRDNRER
;
A
#
# COMPACT_ATOMS: atom_id res chain seq x y z
N MET A 1 -32.17 59.18 -24.05
CA MET A 1 -31.82 58.38 -22.85
C MET A 1 -32.14 56.92 -23.14
N ARG A 2 -31.12 56.08 -23.42
CA ARG A 2 -31.28 54.63 -23.62
C ARG A 2 -30.65 53.90 -22.44
N LEU A 3 -31.44 53.06 -21.78
CA LEU A 3 -31.04 52.18 -20.68
C LEU A 3 -30.22 51.01 -21.26
N ASN A 4 -28.93 50.95 -20.93
CA ASN A 4 -28.09 49.79 -21.24
C ASN A 4 -28.35 48.70 -20.19
N SER A 5 -28.77 47.53 -20.69
CA SER A 5 -29.04 46.32 -19.94
C SER A 5 -27.75 45.72 -19.39
N PHE A 6 -27.71 45.57 -18.06
CA PHE A 6 -26.63 44.89 -17.33
C PHE A 6 -26.74 43.37 -17.59
N ARG A 7 -25.79 42.79 -18.32
CA ARG A 7 -25.59 41.33 -18.38
C ARG A 7 -24.71 40.91 -17.19
N PRO A 8 -25.11 39.94 -16.35
CA PRO A 8 -24.18 39.36 -15.39
C PRO A 8 -23.18 38.44 -16.09
N ALA A 9 -21.89 38.65 -15.80
CA ALA A 9 -20.80 37.79 -16.24
C ALA A 9 -20.98 36.37 -15.70
N LYS A 10 -20.87 35.37 -16.58
CA LYS A 10 -20.80 33.96 -16.21
C LYS A 10 -19.57 33.73 -15.34
N LYS A 11 -19.76 33.30 -14.08
CA LYS A 11 -18.69 32.77 -13.24
C LYS A 11 -18.04 31.57 -13.95
N ALA A 12 -16.78 31.71 -14.32
CA ALA A 12 -15.94 30.58 -14.73
C ALA A 12 -15.84 29.61 -13.55
N LYS A 13 -16.19 28.35 -13.80
CA LYS A 13 -15.89 27.23 -12.89
C LYS A 13 -14.40 26.93 -13.00
N ASP A 14 -13.60 27.51 -12.13
CA ASP A 14 -12.28 26.96 -11.82
C ASP A 14 -12.47 25.75 -10.90
N SER A 15 -12.82 24.61 -11.51
CA SER A 15 -12.78 23.30 -10.88
C SER A 15 -11.76 22.46 -11.61
N THR A 16 -10.52 22.42 -11.11
CA THR A 16 -9.57 21.28 -11.17
C THR A 16 -8.19 21.70 -10.67
N ASN A 17 -8.10 22.08 -9.39
CA ASN A 17 -6.84 21.92 -8.64
C ASN A 17 -6.73 20.46 -8.18
N SER A 18 -6.71 19.52 -9.13
CA SER A 18 -6.14 18.20 -8.85
C SER A 18 -4.62 18.40 -8.82
N PRO A 19 -3.93 18.07 -7.71
CA PRO A 19 -2.48 18.08 -7.70
C PRO A 19 -1.98 17.29 -8.91
N LYS A 20 -1.08 17.88 -9.71
CA LYS A 20 -0.42 17.16 -10.81
C LYS A 20 0.25 15.92 -10.21
N GLU A 21 -0.24 14.73 -10.55
CA GLU A 21 0.36 13.47 -10.14
C GLU A 21 1.82 13.48 -10.56
N VAL A 22 2.73 13.48 -9.58
CA VAL A 22 4.15 13.29 -9.87
C VAL A 22 4.31 11.81 -10.22
N PRO A 23 4.79 11.45 -11.43
CA PRO A 23 4.99 10.05 -11.79
C PRO A 23 5.88 9.37 -10.76
N TRP A 24 5.47 8.19 -10.31
CA TRP A 24 6.25 7.39 -9.37
C TRP A 24 7.44 6.77 -10.09
N PRO A 25 8.60 6.67 -9.42
CA PRO A 25 9.79 6.16 -10.06
C PRO A 25 9.67 4.64 -10.25
N GLY A 26 9.53 4.19 -11.50
CA GLY A 26 9.65 2.77 -11.86
C GLY A 26 8.41 1.90 -11.61
N ASP A 27 8.58 0.60 -11.83
CA ASP A 27 7.60 -0.46 -11.60
C ASP A 27 8.22 -1.54 -10.67
N GLY A 28 7.45 -2.56 -10.30
CA GLY A 28 7.94 -3.68 -9.51
C GLY A 28 8.32 -3.29 -8.07
N VAL A 29 9.11 -4.16 -7.43
CA VAL A 29 9.53 -3.97 -6.03
C VAL A 29 10.41 -2.75 -5.85
N ASP A 30 11.29 -2.44 -6.82
CA ASP A 30 12.20 -1.31 -6.74
C ASP A 30 11.44 0.02 -6.81
N GLY A 31 10.45 0.10 -7.72
CA GLY A 31 9.59 1.27 -7.79
C GLY A 31 8.76 1.45 -6.53
N PHE A 32 8.28 0.34 -5.96
CA PHE A 32 7.56 0.37 -4.69
C PHE A 32 8.45 0.84 -3.52
N ILE A 33 9.67 0.31 -3.40
CA ILE A 33 10.66 0.74 -2.38
C ILE A 33 10.96 2.23 -2.54
N ALA A 34 11.18 2.71 -3.77
CA ALA A 34 11.48 4.11 -4.03
C ALA A 34 10.30 5.03 -3.66
N ALA A 35 9.07 4.63 -3.99
CA ALA A 35 7.86 5.35 -3.63
C ALA A 35 7.71 5.45 -2.10
N VAL A 36 7.81 4.33 -1.39
CA VAL A 36 7.72 4.28 0.07
C VAL A 36 8.85 5.07 0.73
N SER A 37 10.07 5.02 0.20
CA SER A 37 11.21 5.80 0.69
C SER A 37 10.94 7.30 0.60
N ARG A 38 10.45 7.75 -0.56
CA ARG A 38 10.11 9.15 -0.79
C ARG A 38 9.01 9.63 0.15
N MET A 39 7.98 8.82 0.38
CA MET A 39 6.93 9.15 1.34
C MET A 39 7.48 9.22 2.76
N ALA A 40 8.21 8.19 3.21
CA ALA A 40 8.77 8.12 4.55
C ALA A 40 9.73 9.28 4.88
N ALA A 41 10.53 9.73 3.90
CA ALA A 41 11.47 10.84 4.07
C ALA A 41 10.80 12.20 4.32
N GLN A 42 9.53 12.37 3.94
CA GLN A 42 8.79 13.62 4.09
C GLN A 42 8.03 13.70 5.42
N VAL A 43 8.03 12.62 6.21
CA VAL A 43 7.18 12.50 7.40
C VAL A 43 7.89 13.12 8.60
N PRO A 44 7.28 14.09 9.29
CA PRO A 44 7.82 14.61 10.54
C PRO A 44 7.93 13.49 11.59
N PRO A 45 8.97 13.52 12.46
CA PRO A 45 9.11 12.54 13.50
C PRO A 45 7.93 12.58 14.49
N GLY A 46 7.62 11.41 15.08
CA GLY A 46 6.59 11.26 16.10
C GLY A 46 5.35 10.48 15.62
N SER A 47 4.45 10.21 16.57
CA SER A 47 3.29 9.34 16.35
C SER A 47 2.26 9.93 15.36
N ALA A 48 2.14 11.26 15.31
CA ALA A 48 1.26 11.92 14.36
C ALA A 48 1.75 11.70 12.91
N GLY A 49 3.04 11.90 12.66
CA GLY A 49 3.65 11.65 11.35
C GLY A 49 3.51 10.20 10.93
N GLN A 50 3.79 9.25 11.83
CA GLN A 50 3.60 7.81 11.57
C GLN A 50 2.18 7.46 11.12
N ARG A 51 1.17 8.00 11.79
CA ARG A 51 -0.24 7.78 11.43
C ARG A 51 -0.55 8.36 10.07
N SER A 52 -0.15 9.61 9.81
CA SER A 52 -0.36 10.26 8.52
C SER A 52 0.29 9.47 7.38
N PHE A 53 1.53 9.01 7.59
CA PHE A 53 2.24 8.15 6.63
C PHE A 53 1.46 6.88 6.30
N ILE A 54 1.01 6.14 7.33
CA ILE A 54 0.27 4.89 7.10
C ILE A 54 -1.03 5.16 6.36
N LEU A 55 -1.74 6.23 6.70
CA LEU A 55 -2.98 6.59 6.00
C LEU A 55 -2.74 6.95 4.54
N GLU A 56 -1.72 7.77 4.27
CA GLU A 56 -1.37 8.18 2.91
C GLU A 56 -0.88 6.99 2.07
N ALA A 57 0.01 6.17 2.61
CA ALA A 57 0.51 4.97 1.94
C ALA A 57 -0.60 3.95 1.69
N SER A 58 -1.52 3.77 2.64
CA SER A 58 -2.63 2.83 2.49
C SER A 58 -3.66 3.32 1.49
N ASP A 59 -3.94 4.62 1.40
CA ASP A 59 -4.77 5.17 0.31
C ASP A 59 -4.08 5.00 -1.05
N ALA A 60 -2.79 5.33 -1.13
CA ALA A 60 -2.00 5.27 -2.36
C ALA A 60 -1.88 3.85 -2.94
N PHE A 61 -1.53 2.87 -2.11
CA PHE A 61 -1.15 1.52 -2.55
C PHE A 61 -2.22 0.47 -2.29
N ALA A 62 -3.03 0.61 -1.24
CA ALA A 62 -4.07 -0.36 -0.88
C ALA A 62 -5.49 0.14 -1.16
N PHE A 63 -5.64 1.41 -1.55
CA PHE A 63 -6.91 2.10 -1.67
C PHE A 63 -7.72 2.04 -0.38
N ILE A 64 -7.10 2.27 0.79
CA ILE A 64 -7.80 2.30 2.09
C ILE A 64 -8.09 3.75 2.46
N ARG A 65 -9.37 4.15 2.44
CA ARG A 65 -9.82 5.49 2.88
C ARG A 65 -10.65 5.37 4.14
N LEU A 66 -10.22 6.04 5.21
CA LEU A 66 -10.97 6.05 6.47
C LEU A 66 -12.37 6.66 6.34
N GLN A 67 -12.56 7.59 5.41
CA GLN A 67 -13.85 8.26 5.18
C GLN A 67 -14.95 7.26 4.79
N ASP A 68 -14.58 6.17 4.12
CA ASP A 68 -15.51 5.14 3.66
C ASP A 68 -15.76 4.05 4.70
N MET A 69 -15.01 4.02 5.82
CA MET A 69 -15.24 3.05 6.91
C MET A 69 -16.62 3.19 7.55
N GLY A 70 -17.21 4.40 7.53
CA GLY A 70 -18.60 4.63 7.98
C GLY A 70 -19.66 4.06 7.03
N HIS A 71 -19.27 3.62 5.83
CA HIS A 71 -20.15 3.07 4.81
C HIS A 71 -19.62 1.70 4.34
N PRO A 72 -19.89 0.61 5.08
CA PRO A 72 -19.22 -0.68 4.90
C PRO A 72 -19.32 -1.24 3.47
N LEU A 73 -20.44 -1.05 2.78
CA LEU A 73 -20.59 -1.48 1.39
C LEU A 73 -19.69 -0.72 0.41
N ARG A 74 -19.47 0.59 0.64
CA ARG A 74 -18.53 1.40 -0.16
C ARG A 74 -17.10 0.99 0.12
N PHE A 75 -16.78 0.78 1.39
CA PHE A 75 -15.47 0.26 1.81
C PHE A 75 -15.16 -1.09 1.16
N LEU A 76 -16.11 -2.03 1.16
CA LEU A 76 -15.92 -3.33 0.50
C LEU A 76 -15.74 -3.19 -1.03
N LYS A 77 -16.51 -2.29 -1.67
CA LYS A 77 -16.37 -2.01 -3.10
C LYS A 77 -15.01 -1.37 -3.42
N GLN A 78 -14.53 -0.49 -2.55
CA GLN A 78 -13.23 0.15 -2.64
C GLN A 78 -12.10 -0.86 -2.47
N MET A 79 -12.20 -1.74 -1.47
CA MET A 79 -11.27 -2.83 -1.24
C MET A 79 -11.23 -3.82 -2.40
N ALA A 80 -12.21 -3.84 -3.32
CA ALA A 80 -12.18 -4.61 -4.57
C ALA A 80 -11.63 -3.82 -5.78
N GLY A 81 -11.42 -2.50 -5.63
CA GLY A 81 -10.94 -1.61 -6.67
C GLY A 81 -9.43 -1.65 -6.86
N LYS A 82 -8.98 -0.99 -7.94
CA LYS A 82 -7.55 -0.77 -8.20
C LYS A 82 -7.08 0.48 -7.43
N PRO A 83 -5.98 0.40 -6.68
CA PRO A 83 -5.40 1.55 -6.02
C PRO A 83 -4.87 2.58 -7.03
N PRO A 84 -4.73 3.85 -6.62
CA PRO A 84 -4.12 4.89 -7.45
C PRO A 84 -2.74 4.50 -7.97
N GLN A 85 -1.95 3.80 -7.16
CA GLN A 85 -0.63 3.30 -7.53
C GLN A 85 -0.60 1.79 -7.49
N GLN A 86 -0.10 1.21 -8.57
CA GLN A 86 0.02 -0.23 -8.76
C GLN A 86 1.47 -0.51 -9.14
N PHE A 87 2.02 -1.57 -8.55
CA PHE A 87 3.36 -2.05 -8.86
C PHE A 87 3.23 -3.50 -9.26
N GLY A 88 3.72 -3.84 -10.45
CA GLY A 88 3.72 -5.21 -10.95
C GLY A 88 4.53 -6.16 -10.07
N PRO A 89 4.47 -7.47 -10.33
CA PRO A 89 5.18 -8.48 -9.54
C PRO A 89 6.71 -8.50 -9.79
N ASP A 90 7.21 -7.68 -10.72
CA ASP A 90 8.62 -7.67 -11.10
C ASP A 90 9.54 -7.37 -9.90
N GLY A 91 10.57 -8.20 -9.74
CA GLY A 91 11.54 -8.12 -8.65
C GLY A 91 11.01 -8.56 -7.28
N PHE A 92 9.71 -8.82 -7.12
CA PHE A 92 9.20 -9.42 -5.90
C PHE A 92 9.59 -10.90 -5.81
N ARG A 93 9.75 -11.37 -4.58
CA ARG A 93 9.93 -12.78 -4.25
C ARG A 93 8.74 -13.62 -4.68
N ALA A 94 8.99 -14.60 -5.55
CA ALA A 94 7.95 -15.44 -6.11
C ALA A 94 7.27 -16.36 -5.08
N ASP A 95 7.87 -16.61 -3.91
CA ASP A 95 7.29 -17.41 -2.83
C ASP A 95 6.26 -16.64 -2.00
N VAL A 96 6.22 -15.30 -2.10
CA VAL A 96 5.28 -14.44 -1.36
C VAL A 96 4.30 -13.68 -2.25
N VAL A 97 4.40 -13.80 -3.58
CA VAL A 97 3.49 -13.13 -4.55
C VAL A 97 2.77 -14.15 -5.44
N ASP A 98 1.46 -13.97 -5.61
CA ASP A 98 0.62 -14.66 -6.60
C ASP A 98 -0.35 -13.73 -7.36
N ASP A 99 -0.30 -12.41 -7.13
CA ASP A 99 -1.15 -11.42 -7.78
C ASP A 99 -0.39 -10.41 -8.67
N GLN A 100 -1.13 -9.60 -9.43
CA GLN A 100 -0.58 -8.64 -10.42
C GLN A 100 -0.23 -7.27 -9.83
N ASN A 101 -0.53 -7.04 -8.56
CA ASN A 101 -0.25 -5.83 -7.80
C ASN A 101 0.08 -6.14 -6.31
N PRO A 102 1.20 -6.84 -6.04
CA PRO A 102 1.55 -7.30 -4.69
C PRO A 102 1.65 -6.18 -3.65
N ALA A 103 2.03 -4.97 -4.08
CA ALA A 103 2.12 -3.81 -3.20
C ALA A 103 0.80 -3.49 -2.50
N ARG A 104 -0.35 -3.78 -3.14
CA ARG A 104 -1.68 -3.56 -2.58
C ARG A 104 -1.98 -4.48 -1.41
N HIS A 105 -1.81 -5.80 -1.61
CA HIS A 105 -2.04 -6.77 -0.54
C HIS A 105 -1.08 -6.54 0.61
N TYR A 106 0.20 -6.37 0.31
CA TYR A 106 1.20 -6.04 1.32
C TYR A 106 0.82 -4.81 2.15
N MET A 107 0.48 -3.69 1.50
CA MET A 107 0.18 -2.45 2.22
C MET A 107 -1.12 -2.54 3.05
N ALA A 108 -2.12 -3.31 2.61
CA ALA A 108 -3.32 -3.57 3.40
C ALA A 108 -2.98 -4.27 4.73
N PHE A 109 -2.05 -5.22 4.72
CA PHE A 109 -1.60 -5.90 5.94
C PHE A 109 -0.65 -5.06 6.80
N VAL A 110 0.14 -4.17 6.20
CA VAL A 110 0.89 -3.13 6.93
C VAL A 110 -0.07 -2.22 7.69
N PHE A 111 -1.17 -1.78 7.06
CA PHE A 111 -2.21 -1.00 7.72
C PHE A 111 -2.79 -1.73 8.94
N LEU A 112 -3.20 -2.99 8.78
CA LEU A 112 -3.74 -3.80 9.89
C LEU A 112 -2.72 -3.98 11.01
N GLY A 113 -1.46 -4.29 10.68
CA GLY A 113 -0.39 -4.47 11.66
C GLY A 113 -0.04 -3.20 12.43
N PHE A 114 -0.20 -2.03 11.81
CA PHE A 114 0.02 -0.75 12.46
C PHE A 114 -1.08 -0.43 13.49
N TRP A 115 -2.35 -0.58 13.11
CA TRP A 115 -3.47 -0.15 13.97
C TRP A 115 -3.85 -1.20 15.02
N LEU A 116 -3.83 -2.48 14.67
CA LEU A 116 -4.38 -3.55 15.51
C LEU A 116 -3.28 -4.24 16.34
N PRO A 117 -3.63 -4.77 17.53
CA PRO A 117 -2.77 -5.74 18.20
C PRO A 117 -2.60 -6.98 17.33
N LYS A 118 -1.45 -7.68 17.47
CA LYS A 118 -1.04 -8.78 16.58
C LYS A 118 -2.14 -9.82 16.36
N TRP A 119 -2.81 -10.24 17.44
CA TRP A 119 -3.85 -11.27 17.36
C TRP A 119 -5.05 -10.82 16.51
N LEU A 120 -5.51 -9.57 16.64
CA LEU A 120 -6.58 -9.02 15.81
C LEU A 120 -6.15 -8.86 14.35
N ALA A 121 -4.93 -8.40 14.11
CA ALA A 121 -4.40 -8.30 12.75
C ALA A 121 -4.34 -9.67 12.06
N VAL A 122 -3.89 -10.70 12.78
CA VAL A 122 -3.86 -12.08 12.29
C VAL A 122 -5.27 -12.61 12.06
N MET A 123 -6.22 -12.37 12.96
CA MET A 123 -7.63 -12.74 12.72
C MET A 123 -8.20 -12.04 11.48
N GLY A 124 -7.85 -10.77 11.25
CA GLY A 124 -8.23 -10.03 10.05
C GLY A 124 -7.67 -10.66 8.77
N LEU A 125 -6.40 -11.09 8.80
CA LEU A 125 -5.78 -11.86 7.71
C LEU A 125 -6.54 -13.16 7.44
N TRP A 126 -6.82 -13.96 8.46
CA TRP A 126 -7.57 -15.20 8.31
C TRP A 126 -8.99 -14.95 7.76
N LEU A 127 -9.68 -13.92 8.24
CA LEU A 127 -11.02 -13.58 7.75
C LEU A 127 -11.00 -13.13 6.28
N TRP A 128 -10.00 -12.32 5.90
CA TRP A 128 -9.78 -11.91 4.52
C TRP A 128 -9.60 -13.13 3.61
N GLU A 129 -8.79 -14.09 4.05
CA GLU A 129 -8.46 -15.25 3.26
C GLU A 129 -9.57 -16.28 3.15
N VAL A 130 -10.34 -16.46 4.22
CA VAL A 130 -11.58 -17.23 4.17
C VAL A 130 -12.59 -16.57 3.22
N ALA A 131 -12.73 -15.25 3.27
CA ALA A 131 -13.63 -14.53 2.36
C ALA A 131 -13.18 -14.64 0.89
N GLY A 132 -11.87 -14.51 0.62
CA GLY A 132 -11.27 -14.73 -0.69
C GLY A 132 -11.48 -16.16 -1.20
N SER A 133 -11.22 -17.16 -0.35
CA SER A 133 -11.41 -18.58 -0.67
C SER A 133 -12.86 -18.91 -0.99
N VAL A 134 -13.82 -18.38 -0.23
CA VAL A 134 -15.26 -18.55 -0.50
C VAL A 134 -15.66 -17.90 -1.83
N ARG A 135 -15.02 -16.79 -2.19
CA ARG A 135 -15.34 -16.03 -3.41
C ARG A 135 -14.71 -16.61 -4.68
N TYR A 136 -13.47 -17.09 -4.59
CA TYR A 136 -12.66 -17.48 -5.75
C TYR A 136 -12.38 -18.99 -5.82
N GLY A 137 -12.71 -19.75 -4.78
CA GLY A 137 -12.61 -21.21 -4.76
C GLY A 137 -11.19 -21.75 -4.58
N TYR A 138 -10.19 -20.91 -4.28
CA TYR A 138 -8.82 -21.32 -3.99
C TYR A 138 -8.24 -20.57 -2.79
N TRP A 139 -7.28 -21.20 -2.12
CA TRP A 139 -6.57 -20.67 -0.97
C TRP A 139 -5.19 -20.14 -1.38
N ALA A 140 -4.94 -18.83 -1.25
CA ALA A 140 -3.65 -18.24 -1.59
C ALA A 140 -2.68 -18.33 -0.40
N SER A 141 -1.93 -19.44 -0.36
CA SER A 141 -0.92 -19.64 0.68
C SER A 141 0.17 -18.55 0.69
N LYS A 142 0.42 -17.89 -0.45
CA LYS A 142 1.39 -16.80 -0.58
C LYS A 142 0.83 -15.49 -0.02
N ASP A 143 -0.45 -15.20 -0.24
CA ASP A 143 -1.15 -14.07 0.39
C ASP A 143 -1.09 -14.15 1.93
N MET A 144 -1.20 -15.36 2.49
CA MET A 144 -0.99 -15.56 3.93
C MET A 144 0.43 -15.19 4.38
N GLN A 145 1.47 -15.62 3.65
CA GLN A 145 2.86 -15.29 3.98
C GLN A 145 3.11 -13.78 3.88
N MET A 146 2.69 -13.16 2.78
CA MET A 146 2.77 -11.71 2.60
C MET A 146 2.01 -10.97 3.71
N GLY A 147 0.84 -11.48 4.10
CA GLY A 147 0.05 -10.90 5.18
C GLY A 147 0.76 -10.92 6.52
N TYR A 148 1.42 -12.01 6.88
CA TYR A 148 2.24 -12.06 8.10
C TYR A 148 3.42 -11.08 8.06
N ILE A 149 4.09 -10.95 6.91
CA ILE A 149 5.18 -9.99 6.70
C ILE A 149 4.65 -8.57 6.86
N GLY A 150 3.57 -8.22 6.17
CA GLY A 150 2.91 -6.91 6.25
C GLY A 150 2.50 -6.54 7.68
N ILE A 151 1.85 -7.47 8.41
CA ILE A 151 1.46 -7.24 9.81
C ILE A 151 2.68 -6.94 10.69
N ARG A 152 3.78 -7.69 10.52
CA ARG A 152 5.00 -7.44 11.29
C ARG A 152 5.62 -6.10 10.93
N HIS A 153 5.64 -5.74 9.65
CA HIS A 153 6.20 -4.47 9.18
C HIS A 153 5.37 -3.28 9.67
N GLY A 154 4.03 -3.37 9.68
CA GLY A 154 3.15 -2.34 10.26
C GLY A 154 3.44 -2.11 11.75
N ARG A 155 3.67 -3.17 12.52
CA ARG A 155 4.10 -3.07 13.92
C ARG A 155 5.48 -2.42 14.05
N ALA A 156 6.42 -2.76 13.17
CA ALA A 156 7.74 -2.15 13.15
C ALA A 156 7.65 -0.64 12.87
N VAL A 157 6.80 -0.21 11.93
CA VAL A 157 6.56 1.21 11.64
C VAL A 157 5.96 1.94 12.84
N ARG A 158 5.00 1.31 13.55
CA ARG A 158 4.43 1.85 14.78
C ARG A 158 5.47 2.08 15.87
N ASN A 159 6.45 1.19 15.98
CA ASN A 159 7.45 1.24 17.06
C ASN A 159 8.66 2.10 16.71
N SER A 160 9.09 2.08 15.44
CA SER A 160 10.38 2.63 15.00
C SER A 160 10.26 3.77 13.98
N GLY A 161 9.05 4.04 13.47
CA GLY A 161 8.79 5.08 12.49
C GLY A 161 8.76 4.62 11.02
N PRO A 162 8.35 5.48 10.08
CA PRO A 162 8.16 5.11 8.68
C PRO A 162 9.44 4.73 7.93
N THR A 163 10.58 5.28 8.37
CA THR A 163 11.88 5.12 7.69
C THR A 163 12.41 3.70 7.72
N VAL A 164 11.88 2.82 8.59
CA VAL A 164 12.25 1.40 8.57
C VAL A 164 11.58 0.62 7.45
N LEU A 165 10.44 1.09 6.94
CA LEU A 165 9.60 0.32 6.02
C LEU A 165 10.30 0.00 4.68
N PRO A 166 11.03 0.93 4.02
CA PRO A 166 11.73 0.61 2.78
C PRO A 166 12.78 -0.50 2.94
N GLY A 167 13.54 -0.47 4.04
CA GLY A 167 14.55 -1.49 4.33
C GLY A 167 13.92 -2.86 4.59
N LEU A 168 12.77 -2.89 5.28
CA LEU A 168 12.00 -4.11 5.51
C LEU A 168 11.42 -4.69 4.20
N ILE A 169 10.93 -3.84 3.30
CA ILE A 169 10.47 -4.27 1.97
C ILE A 169 11.64 -4.86 1.18
N ALA A 170 12.76 -4.14 1.11
CA ALA A 170 13.95 -4.59 0.39
C ALA A 170 14.50 -5.92 0.92
N ALA A 171 14.51 -6.11 2.24
CA ALA A 171 15.06 -7.31 2.86
C ALA A 171 14.17 -8.56 2.68
N GLU A 172 12.85 -8.38 2.60
CA GLU A 172 11.91 -9.49 2.74
C GLU A 172 10.99 -9.73 1.55
N LEU A 173 10.74 -8.70 0.74
CA LEU A 173 9.89 -8.80 -0.45
C LEU A 173 10.69 -8.80 -1.75
N ALA A 174 11.89 -8.20 -1.78
CA ALA A 174 12.71 -8.23 -2.99
C ALA A 174 13.35 -9.61 -3.19
N ALA A 175 13.38 -10.07 -4.43
CA ALA A 175 14.08 -11.30 -4.80
C ALA A 175 15.57 -11.19 -4.41
N PRO A 176 16.18 -12.28 -3.91
CA PRO A 176 17.60 -12.27 -3.62
C PRO A 176 18.39 -11.94 -4.89
N SER A 177 19.36 -11.06 -4.78
CA SER A 177 20.23 -10.72 -5.90
C SER A 177 20.98 -11.97 -6.40
N GLU A 178 21.27 -12.05 -7.70
CA GLU A 178 22.02 -13.18 -8.28
C GLU A 178 23.34 -13.48 -7.53
N LYS A 179 23.99 -12.43 -7.00
CA LYS A 179 25.22 -12.53 -6.20
C LYS A 179 25.02 -13.22 -4.85
N GLU A 180 23.83 -13.15 -4.28
CA GLU A 180 23.50 -13.82 -3.02
C GLU A 180 23.18 -15.31 -3.25
N ASN A 181 22.58 -15.63 -4.39
CA ASN A 181 22.37 -17.02 -4.83
C ASN A 181 23.72 -17.71 -5.11
N GLU A 182 24.64 -17.06 -5.83
CA GLU A 182 25.98 -17.59 -6.10
C GLU A 182 26.78 -17.84 -4.79
N LYS A 183 26.57 -17.01 -3.77
CA LYS A 183 27.23 -17.14 -2.46
C LYS A 183 26.61 -18.24 -1.59
N ARG A 184 25.32 -18.55 -1.74
CA ARG A 184 24.67 -19.71 -1.11
C ARG A 184 25.13 -21.00 -1.78
N ASP A 185 25.15 -21.04 -3.11
CA ASP A 185 25.57 -22.22 -3.86
C ASP A 185 27.03 -22.61 -3.58
N ASN A 186 27.91 -21.61 -3.33
CA ASN A 186 29.30 -21.85 -2.93
C ASN A 186 29.49 -22.21 -1.44
N ARG A 187 28.48 -22.08 -0.58
CA ARG A 187 28.54 -22.51 0.83
C ARG A 187 28.00 -23.92 1.05
N GLU A 188 27.25 -24.45 0.09
CA GLU A 188 26.66 -25.79 0.14
C GLU A 188 27.47 -26.84 -0.63
N ARG A 189 28.63 -26.44 -1.19
CA ARG A 189 29.65 -27.32 -1.79
C ARG A 189 30.84 -27.46 -0.86
#